data_AF-K1RM90-F1
#
_entry.id   AF-K1RM90-F1
#
_cell.length_a   1.000
_cell.length_b   1.000
_cell.length_c   1.000
_cell.angle_alpha   90.00
_cell.angle_beta   90.00
_cell.angle_gamma   90.00
#
_symmetry.space_group_name_H-M   'P 1'
#
loop_
_entity.id
_entity.type
_entity.pdbx_description
1 polymer ?
#
loop_
_entity_poly.entity_id
_entity_poly.type
_entity_poly.pdbx_seq_one_letter_code
_entity_poly.pdbx_strand_id
1 'polypeptide(L)' 'MIRLLSLFSGIGAFEKALQNLKVLYELVGFSEIDKFAIKSYCAIHNEEETKNLGDIKLIKTDNLKQIDFMTWRISLSRY' A
#
# COMPACT_ATOMS: atom_id res chain seq x y z
N MET A 1 -16.27 -3.67 5.20
CA MET A 1 -14.98 -2.94 5.20
C MET A 1 -14.05 -3.74 4.31
N ILE A 2 -13.47 -3.11 3.29
CA ILE A 2 -12.63 -3.80 2.29
C ILE A 2 -11.22 -3.99 2.85
N ARG A 3 -10.66 -5.18 2.79
CA ARG A 3 -9.26 -5.43 3.16
C ARG A 3 -8.34 -5.13 1.98
N LEU A 4 -7.66 -3.99 2.04
CA LEU A 4 -6.85 -3.42 0.96
C LEU A 4 -5.38 -3.85 1.10
N LEU A 5 -4.80 -4.36 0.02
CA LEU A 5 -3.36 -4.50 -0.16
C LEU A 5 -2.88 -3.51 -1.22
N SER A 6 -1.90 -2.67 -0.87
CA SER A 6 -1.34 -1.67 -1.78
C SER A 6 0.07 -2.04 -2.20
N LEU A 7 0.32 -2.16 -3.50
CA LEU A 7 1.62 -2.55 -4.05
C LEU A 7 2.20 -1.43 -4.91
N PHE A 8 3.51 -1.20 -4.82
CA PHE A 8 4.15 -0.04 -5.46
C PHE A 8 3.44 1.26 -5.08
N SER A 9 3.23 1.39 -3.77
CA SER A 9 2.27 2.29 -3.14
C SER A 9 2.59 3.76 -3.41
N GLY A 10 3.87 4.10 -3.60
CA GLY A 10 4.34 5.47 -3.63
C GLY A 10 3.89 6.21 -2.38
N ILE A 11 3.22 7.34 -2.57
CA ILE A 11 2.63 8.15 -1.48
C ILE A 11 1.14 7.83 -1.21
N GLY A 12 0.59 6.79 -1.85
CA GLY A 12 -0.76 6.28 -1.57
C GLY A 12 -1.89 7.02 -2.28
N ALA A 13 -1.83 7.07 -3.61
CA ALA A 13 -2.86 7.73 -4.42
C ALA A 13 -4.21 6.98 -4.39
N PHE A 14 -4.18 5.65 -4.34
CA PHE A 14 -5.39 4.83 -4.34
C PHE A 14 -6.15 4.94 -3.02
N GLU A 15 -5.44 4.89 -1.91
CA GLU A 15 -5.95 5.10 -0.55
C GLU A 15 -6.61 6.47 -0.45
N LYS A 16 -5.95 7.50 -0.99
CA LYS A 16 -6.52 8.85 -1.01
C LYS A 16 -7.81 8.92 -1.83
N ALA A 17 -7.85 8.23 -2.98
CA ALA A 17 -9.06 8.14 -3.79
C ALA A 17 -10.19 7.41 -3.06
N LEU A 18 -9.90 6.29 -2.37
CA LEU A 18 -10.88 5.55 -1.58
C LEU A 18 -11.44 6.40 -0.43
N GLN A 19 -10.58 7.15 0.28
CA GLN A 19 -10.99 8.11 1.30
C GLN A 19 -11.92 9.19 0.73
N ASN A 20 -11.55 9.78 -0.41
CA ASN A 20 -12.37 10.81 -1.07
C ASN A 20 -13.75 10.26 -1.50
N LEU A 21 -13.80 9.00 -1.94
CA LEU A 21 -15.03 8.29 -2.30
C LEU A 21 -15.82 7.79 -1.08
N LYS A 22 -15.32 8.00 0.14
CA LYS A 22 -15.91 7.52 1.41
C LYS A 22 -16.07 5.99 1.45
N VAL A 23 -15.15 5.27 0.80
CA VAL A 23 -15.12 3.80 0.84
C VAL A 23 -14.38 3.37 2.10
N LEU A 24 -15.03 2.57 2.94
CA LEU A 24 -14.43 2.03 4.17
C LEU A 24 -13.50 0.86 3.84
N TYR A 25 -12.20 1.02 4.13
CA TYR A 25 -11.19 -0.02 3.97
C TYR A 25 -10.31 -0.18 5.21
N GLU A 26 -9.77 -1.39 5.39
CA GLU A 26 -8.68 -1.71 6.32
C GLU A 26 -7.43 -1.96 5.48
N LEU A 27 -6.35 -1.21 5.75
CA LEU A 27 -5.06 -1.46 5.11
C LEU A 27 -4.42 -2.72 5.72
N VAL A 28 -4.38 -3.81 4.95
CA VAL A 28 -3.71 -5.07 5.33
C VAL A 28 -2.20 -4.89 5.32
N GLY A 29 -1.69 -4.14 4.35
CA GLY A 29 -0.28 -3.80 4.20
C GLY A 29 -0.08 -2.96 2.95
N PHE A 30 1.07 -2.30 2.88
CA PHE A 30 1.51 -1.58 1.69
C PHE A 30 2.93 -1.99 1.34
N SER A 31 3.34 -1.92 0.07
CA SER A 31 4.70 -2.25 -0.37
C SER A 31 5.32 -1.06 -1.08
N GLU A 32 6.42 -0.56 -0.53
CA GLU A 32 7.25 0.48 -1.13
C GLU A 32 8.71 0.31 -0.67
N ILE A 33 9.65 0.64 -1.56
CA ILE A 33 11.09 0.56 -1.33
C ILE A 33 11.74 1.95 -1.22
N ASP A 34 11.10 2.98 -1.75
CA ASP A 34 11.61 4.35 -1.64
C ASP A 34 11.31 4.93 -0.24
N LYS A 35 12.37 5.19 0.53
CA LYS A 35 12.29 5.72 1.90
C LYS A 35 11.57 7.06 2.03
N PHE A 36 11.57 7.89 0.99
CA PHE A 36 10.90 9.19 1.03
C PHE A 36 9.41 9.01 0.77
N ALA A 37 9.05 8.15 -0.20
CA ALA A 37 7.67 7.79 -0.47
C ALA A 37 7.02 7.12 0.74
N ILE A 38 7.70 6.20 1.42
CA ILE A 38 7.22 5.55 2.66
C ILE A 38 6.89 6.59 3.73
N LYS A 39 7.81 7.52 4.01
CA LYS A 39 7.59 8.58 5.02
C LYS A 39 6.39 9.46 4.67
N SER A 40 6.29 9.87 3.41
CA SER A 40 5.15 10.65 2.92
C SER A 40 3.84 9.86 3.01
N TYR A 41 3.83 8.59 2.63
CA TYR A 41 2.67 7.69 2.73
C TYR A 41 2.17 7.63 4.17
N CYS A 42 3.06 7.31 5.12
CA CYS A 42 2.74 7.18 6.54
C CYS A 42 2.16 8.50 7.11
N ALA A 43 2.75 9.64 6.74
CA ALA A 43 2.27 10.95 7.17
C ALA A 43 0.90 11.34 6.57
N ILE A 44 0.64 11.00 5.30
CA ILE A 44 -0.62 11.33 4.61
C ILE A 44 -1.78 10.47 5.12
N HIS A 45 -1.52 9.18 5.34
CA HIS A 45 -2.55 8.19 5.68
C HIS A 45 -2.64 7.89 7.18
N ASN A 46 -1.80 8.53 8.00
CA ASN A 46 -1.67 8.29 9.44
C ASN A 46 -1.46 6.79 9.75
N GLU A 47 -0.51 6.21 9.02
CA GLU A 47 -0.15 4.79 9.11
C GLU A 47 1.28 4.63 9.64
N GLU A 48 1.58 3.46 10.19
CA GLU A 48 2.93 3.13 10.66
C GLU A 48 3.78 2.47 9.58
N GLU A 49 5.09 2.76 9.58
CA GLU A 49 6.06 2.12 8.69
C GLU A 49 6.12 0.59 8.90
N THR A 50 5.68 0.09 10.06
CA THR A 50 5.56 -1.35 10.38
C THR A 50 4.59 -2.10 9.47
N LYS A 51 3.65 -1.40 8.83
CA LYS A 51 2.75 -1.96 7.81
C LYS A 51 3.37 -2.05 6.41
N ASN A 52 4.58 -1.52 6.22
CA ASN A 52 5.29 -1.65 4.96
C ASN A 52 5.86 -3.07 4.82
N LEU A 53 5.46 -3.77 3.78
CA LEU A 53 5.92 -5.10 3.41
C LEU A 53 7.26 -5.08 2.66
N GLY A 54 7.76 -3.89 2.28
CA GLY A 54 9.07 -3.71 1.66
C GLY A 54 9.10 -4.17 0.19
N ASP A 55 10.23 -4.76 -0.23
CA ASP A 55 10.39 -5.28 -1.60
C ASP A 55 9.39 -6.40 -1.86
N ILE A 56 8.53 -6.17 -2.85
CA ILE A 56 7.48 -7.11 -3.27
C ILE A 56 8.00 -8.51 -3.58
N LYS A 57 9.24 -8.64 -4.06
CA LYS A 57 9.85 -9.94 -4.38
C LYS A 57 10.13 -10.80 -3.16
N LEU A 58 10.18 -10.19 -1.97
CA LEU A 58 10.56 -10.83 -0.71
C LEU A 58 9.37 -11.02 0.23
N ILE A 59 8.18 -10.56 -0.15
CA ILE A 59 6.98 -10.66 0.69
C ILE A 59 6.59 -12.13 0.85
N LYS A 60 6.47 -12.57 2.11
CA LYS A 60 5.92 -13.90 2.46
C LYS A 60 4.42 -13.79 2.68
N THR A 61 3.64 -14.56 1.93
CA THR A 61 2.17 -14.51 1.97
C THR A 61 1.54 -15.34 3.09
N ASP A 62 2.31 -16.20 3.75
CA ASP A 62 1.79 -17.19 4.71
C ASP A 62 1.10 -16.55 5.92
N ASN A 63 1.55 -15.36 6.33
CA ASN A 63 1.03 -14.62 7.49
C ASN A 63 0.17 -13.41 7.12
N LEU A 64 -0.09 -13.18 5.82
CA LEU A 64 -0.90 -12.06 5.38
C LEU A 64 -2.37 -12.36 5.71
N LYS A 65 -3.05 -11.36 6.28
CA LYS A 65 -4.52 -11.41 6.43
C LYS A 65 -5.16 -11.58 5.04
N GLN A 66 -6.37 -12.12 5.00
CA GLN A 66 -7.14 -12.21 3.76
C GLN A 66 -7.35 -10.82 3.13
N ILE A 67 -7.23 -10.74 1.81
CA ILE A 67 -7.28 -9.52 1.01
C ILE A 67 -8.54 -9.56 0.14
N ASP A 68 -9.28 -8.46 0.07
CA ASP A 68 -10.47 -8.31 -0.78
C ASP A 68 -10.18 -7.47 -2.02
N PHE A 69 -9.25 -6.52 -1.91
CA PHE A 69 -8.93 -5.60 -2.99
C PHE A 69 -7.43 -5.30 -3.01
N MET A 70 -6.83 -5.34 -4.19
CA MET A 70 -5.41 -5.13 -4.38
C MET A 70 -5.19 -4.06 -5.45
N THR A 71 -4.35 -3.06 -5.14
CA THR A 71 -4.00 -1.99 -6.06
C THR A 71 -2.50 -2.06 -6.37
N TRP A 72 -2.13 -1.74 -7.61
CA TRP A 72 -0.73 -1.65 -7.99
C TRP A 72 -0.51 -0.64 -9.11
N ARG A 73 0.67 -0.02 -9.13
CA ARG A 73 1.14 0.81 -10.24
C ARG A 73 2.56 0.44 -10.62
N ILE A 74 2.75 -0.07 -11.82
CA ILE A 74 4.09 -0.33 -12.37
C ILE A 74 4.49 0.74 -13.39
N SER A 75 5.74 1.20 -13.33
CA SER A 75 6.28 2.10 -14.36
C SER A 75 6.94 1.27 -15.46
N LEU A 76 6.47 1.43 -16.70
CA LEU A 76 7.05 0.75 -17.86
C LEU A 76 8.35 1.40 -18.35
N SER A 77 8.68 2.61 -17.89
CA SER A 77 9.84 3.39 -18.35
C SER A 77 11.20 2.91 -17.84
N ARG A 78 11.25 1.83 -17.07
CA ARG A 78 12.49 1.26 -16.49
C ARG A 78 12.90 -0.08 -17.14
N TYR A 79 12.32 -0.41 -18.28
CA TYR A 79 12.70 -1.55 -19.12
C TYR A 79 13.04 -1.06 -20.53
#